data_AF-A0A1S9CHC6-F1
#
_entry.id   AF-A0A1S9CHC6-F1
#
_cell.length_a   1.000
_cell.length_b   1.000
_cell.length_c   1.000
_cell.angle_alpha   90.00
_cell.angle_beta   90.00
_cell.angle_gamma   90.00
#
_symmetry.space_group_name_H-M   'P 1'
#
loop_
_entity.id
_entity.type
_entity.pdbx_description
1 polymer ?
#
loop_
_entity_poly.entity_id
_entity_poly.type
_entity_poly.pdbx_seq_one_letter_code
_entity_poly.pdbx_strand_id
1 'polypeptide(L)'
;MQNEKQTFIIDIVKLQKALTQNINTSYKLFWAKSIIICHSEMKNIYLIDDIIHVMIIEAWTYVFDPRFVFPKQDHLPIIVNMIRELIPNIQKKSELKVFLETTDNKEVRAKMYDIKNIVPYRFLRGFLEEQLKELKPKNVDKTILELSKKSDEVLYKFCDRDNIYIDIYWHRYISYKKAGLIEYIDALIEKRLGQPLKYEEYIKR
;
A
#
# COMPACT_ATOMS: atom_id res chain seq x y z
N MET A 1 24.77 33.15 -13.11
CA MET A 1 23.55 32.32 -12.90
C MET A 1 23.91 30.90 -13.25
N GLN A 2 24.21 30.07 -12.25
CA GLN A 2 24.41 28.64 -12.46
C GLN A 2 23.04 27.99 -12.64
N ASN A 3 22.77 27.50 -13.86
CA ASN A 3 21.70 26.54 -14.11
C ASN A 3 22.17 25.20 -13.55
N GLU A 4 21.89 24.95 -12.28
CA GLU A 4 21.92 23.58 -11.76
C GLU A 4 20.78 22.83 -12.44
N LYS A 5 21.12 22.01 -13.44
CA LYS A 5 20.25 20.93 -13.88
C LYS A 5 20.07 20.00 -12.68
N GLN A 6 19.03 20.25 -11.90
CA GLN A 6 18.64 19.36 -10.81
C GLN A 6 18.36 17.99 -11.44
N THR A 7 19.31 17.08 -11.26
CA THR A 7 19.17 15.71 -11.72
C THR A 7 18.19 15.09 -10.74
N PHE A 8 16.93 14.95 -11.14
CA PHE A 8 15.91 14.33 -10.32
C PHE A 8 16.25 12.85 -10.16
N ILE A 9 16.91 12.54 -9.05
CA ILE A 9 17.25 11.17 -8.64
C ILE A 9 16.09 10.69 -7.78
N ILE A 10 15.51 9.57 -8.18
CA ILE A 10 14.50 8.89 -7.39
C ILE A 10 15.18 8.35 -6.13
N ASP A 11 14.66 8.75 -4.96
CA ASP A 11 15.20 8.32 -3.68
C ASP A 11 14.72 6.91 -3.33
N ILE A 12 15.40 5.91 -3.90
CA ILE A 12 15.16 4.49 -3.65
C ILE A 12 15.40 4.15 -2.16
N VAL A 13 16.30 4.88 -1.48
CA VAL A 13 16.56 4.67 -0.05
C VAL A 13 15.34 5.07 0.77
N LYS A 14 14.67 6.19 0.43
CA LYS A 14 13.41 6.57 1.07
C LYS A 14 12.27 5.60 0.76
N LEU A 15 12.18 5.07 -0.46
CA LEU A 15 11.22 3.99 -0.75
C LEU A 15 11.51 2.75 0.10
N GLN A 16 12.77 2.34 0.22
CA GLN A 16 13.15 1.22 1.08
C GLN A 16 12.76 1.51 2.53
N LYS A 17 13.09 2.69 3.07
CA LYS A 17 12.66 3.12 4.41
C LYS A 17 11.14 3.07 4.56
N ALA A 18 10.37 3.56 3.60
CA ALA A 18 8.92 3.54 3.66
C ALA A 18 8.33 2.12 3.71
N LEU A 19 8.97 1.17 3.02
CA LEU A 19 8.61 -0.24 3.05
C LEU A 19 9.06 -0.95 4.33
N THR A 20 10.22 -0.58 4.90
CA THR A 20 10.87 -1.33 5.98
C THR A 20 10.93 -0.63 7.33
N GLN A 21 10.47 0.61 7.49
CA GLN A 21 10.46 1.28 8.79
C GLN A 21 9.06 1.23 9.44
N ASN A 22 9.06 1.11 10.77
CA ASN A 22 7.83 0.97 11.58
C ASN A 22 6.96 -0.20 11.07
N ILE A 23 7.58 -1.39 10.97
CA ILE A 23 7.09 -2.64 10.37
C ILE A 23 5.93 -3.30 11.15
N ASN A 24 5.34 -2.62 12.12
CA ASN A 24 4.27 -3.20 12.95
C ASN A 24 2.99 -3.52 12.16
N THR A 25 2.92 -3.16 10.88
CA THR A 25 1.72 -3.33 10.07
C THR A 25 2.07 -3.69 8.63
N SER A 26 1.51 -4.79 8.12
CA SER A 26 1.75 -5.30 6.76
C SER A 26 1.01 -4.51 5.69
N TYR A 27 -0.05 -3.78 6.06
CA TYR A 27 -0.84 -2.97 5.11
C TYR A 27 0.00 -1.98 4.27
N LYS A 28 1.16 -1.51 4.75
CA LYS A 28 2.03 -0.60 3.98
C LYS A 28 2.63 -1.30 2.75
N LEU A 29 2.97 -2.57 2.89
CA LEU A 29 3.50 -3.39 1.80
C LEU A 29 2.39 -3.64 0.77
N PHE A 30 1.19 -4.00 1.23
CA PHE A 30 0.03 -4.16 0.36
C PHE A 30 -0.35 -2.86 -0.36
N TRP A 31 -0.30 -1.71 0.32
CA TRP A 31 -0.53 -0.40 -0.29
C TRP A 31 0.47 -0.10 -1.39
N ALA A 32 1.77 -0.26 -1.12
CA ALA A 32 2.82 -0.05 -2.11
C ALA A 32 2.66 -1.00 -3.32
N LYS A 33 2.40 -2.28 -3.06
CA LYS A 33 2.13 -3.28 -4.11
C LYS A 33 0.96 -2.85 -4.97
N SER A 34 -0.11 -2.38 -4.35
CA SER A 34 -1.35 -2.00 -5.03
C SER A 34 -1.17 -0.78 -5.91
N ILE A 35 -0.40 0.23 -5.46
CA ILE A 35 0.00 1.36 -6.31
C ILE A 35 0.70 0.85 -7.58
N ILE A 36 1.67 -0.06 -7.44
CA ILE A 36 2.44 -0.60 -8.57
C ILE A 36 1.55 -1.44 -9.49
N ILE A 37 0.59 -2.20 -8.96
CA ILE A 37 -0.35 -2.98 -9.77
C ILE A 37 -1.29 -2.04 -10.55
N CYS A 38 -1.90 -1.07 -9.86
CA CYS A 38 -2.79 -0.06 -10.46
C CYS A 38 -2.08 0.83 -11.49
N HIS A 39 -0.76 1.01 -11.35
CA HIS A 39 0.05 1.84 -12.21
C HIS A 39 -0.16 1.52 -13.70
N SER A 40 -0.45 2.57 -14.48
CA SER A 40 -0.64 2.55 -15.92
C SER A 40 0.18 3.64 -16.59
N GLU A 41 0.84 3.34 -17.70
CA GLU A 41 1.72 4.31 -18.37
C GLU A 41 0.99 5.56 -18.87
N MET A 42 -0.32 5.47 -19.10
CA MET A 42 -1.13 6.56 -19.62
C MET A 42 -1.80 7.41 -18.51
N LYS A 43 -1.59 7.07 -17.24
CA LYS A 43 -2.24 7.72 -16.10
C LYS A 43 -1.21 8.18 -15.06
N ASN A 44 -1.39 9.40 -14.56
CA ASN A 44 -0.61 9.98 -13.47
C ASN A 44 -1.45 10.31 -12.24
N ILE A 45 -2.79 10.31 -12.35
CA ILE A 45 -3.73 10.46 -11.25
C ILE A 45 -4.45 9.13 -11.03
N TYR A 46 -4.56 8.73 -9.76
CA TYR A 46 -5.11 7.45 -9.34
C TYR A 46 -6.11 7.65 -8.20
N LEU A 47 -7.27 6.99 -8.31
CA LEU A 47 -8.24 6.92 -7.23
C LEU A 47 -7.69 6.04 -6.10
N ILE A 48 -7.76 6.54 -4.87
CA ILE A 48 -7.35 5.80 -3.68
C ILE A 48 -8.23 4.56 -3.50
N ASP A 49 -9.52 4.65 -3.83
CA ASP A 49 -10.45 3.52 -3.70
C ASP A 49 -10.07 2.36 -4.63
N ASP A 50 -9.63 2.63 -5.87
CA ASP A 50 -9.11 1.61 -6.78
C ASP A 50 -7.88 0.89 -6.19
N ILE A 51 -6.99 1.66 -5.56
CA ILE A 51 -5.79 1.12 -4.91
C ILE A 51 -6.19 0.26 -3.70
N ILE A 52 -7.16 0.70 -2.91
CA ILE A 52 -7.69 -0.07 -1.76
C ILE A 52 -8.35 -1.36 -2.23
N HIS A 53 -9.10 -1.33 -3.33
CA HIS A 53 -9.69 -2.55 -3.89
C HIS A 53 -8.60 -3.56 -4.25
N VAL A 54 -7.56 -3.13 -4.97
CA VAL A 54 -6.41 -3.99 -5.28
C VAL A 54 -5.69 -4.46 -4.01
N MET A 55 -5.59 -3.62 -2.99
CA MET A 55 -4.98 -3.95 -1.71
C MET A 55 -5.70 -5.10 -0.98
N ILE A 56 -7.03 -5.07 -0.99
CA ILE A 56 -7.87 -6.15 -0.42
C ILE A 56 -7.76 -7.42 -1.27
N ILE A 57 -7.79 -7.30 -2.60
CA ILE A 57 -7.67 -8.42 -3.54
C ILE A 57 -6.32 -9.12 -3.38
N GLU A 58 -5.23 -8.38 -3.23
CA GLU A 58 -3.90 -8.93 -3.05
C GLU A 58 -3.73 -9.56 -1.67
N ALA A 59 -4.33 -9.00 -0.62
CA ALA A 59 -4.29 -9.58 0.72
C ALA A 59 -5.10 -10.87 0.84
N TRP A 60 -6.13 -11.06 0.00
CA TRP A 60 -7.05 -12.19 0.07
C TRP A 60 -6.35 -13.55 0.17
N THR A 61 -5.36 -13.81 -0.69
CA THR A 61 -4.62 -15.08 -0.69
C THR A 61 -3.76 -15.25 0.55
N TYR A 62 -3.17 -14.17 1.06
CA TYR A 62 -2.33 -14.22 2.26
C TYR A 62 -3.15 -14.46 3.53
N VAL A 63 -4.35 -13.87 3.64
CA VAL A 63 -5.19 -14.01 4.85
C VAL A 63 -5.70 -15.43 5.04
N PHE A 64 -5.97 -16.16 3.96
CA PHE A 64 -6.50 -17.53 4.03
C PHE A 64 -5.44 -18.61 3.88
N ASP A 65 -4.17 -18.24 3.71
CA ASP A 65 -3.08 -19.20 3.63
C ASP A 65 -2.43 -19.37 5.01
N PRO A 66 -2.47 -20.57 5.60
CA PRO A 66 -2.02 -20.82 6.97
C PRO A 66 -0.53 -20.57 7.19
N ARG A 67 0.26 -20.44 6.11
CA ARG A 67 1.68 -20.09 6.19
C ARG A 67 1.90 -18.65 6.64
N PHE A 68 0.88 -17.79 6.57
CA PHE A 68 0.99 -16.38 6.89
C PHE A 68 0.20 -16.01 8.14
N VAL A 69 0.82 -15.24 9.03
CA VAL A 69 0.19 -14.72 10.24
C VAL A 69 0.32 -13.22 10.29
N PHE A 70 -0.84 -12.56 10.26
CA PHE A 70 -0.93 -11.12 10.35
C PHE A 70 -0.78 -10.62 11.80
N PRO A 71 -0.12 -9.48 12.03
CA PRO A 71 -0.09 -8.84 13.33
C PRO A 71 -1.51 -8.47 13.81
N LYS A 72 -1.78 -8.57 15.11
CA LYS A 72 -3.10 -8.27 15.70
C LYS A 72 -3.59 -6.84 15.41
N GLN A 73 -2.66 -5.90 15.29
CA GLN A 73 -2.94 -4.50 14.96
C GLN A 73 -3.18 -4.24 13.47
N ASP A 74 -3.07 -5.25 12.60
CA ASP A 74 -3.34 -5.10 11.18
C ASP A 74 -4.84 -5.21 10.90
N HIS A 75 -5.40 -4.19 10.25
CA HIS A 75 -6.82 -4.15 9.96
C HIS A 75 -7.16 -4.80 8.61
N LEU A 76 -6.17 -5.12 7.79
CA LEU A 76 -6.39 -5.70 6.47
C LEU A 76 -7.02 -7.12 6.52
N PRO A 77 -6.63 -8.02 7.45
CA PRO A 77 -7.32 -9.30 7.63
C PRO A 77 -8.77 -9.14 8.10
N ILE A 78 -9.07 -8.08 8.86
CA ILE A 78 -10.41 -7.86 9.42
C ILE A 78 -11.40 -7.62 8.26
N ILE A 79 -11.07 -6.72 7.34
CA ILE A 79 -11.93 -6.46 6.18
C ILE A 79 -12.01 -7.68 5.25
N VAL A 80 -10.90 -8.40 5.05
CA VAL A 80 -10.89 -9.61 4.21
C VAL A 80 -11.79 -10.71 4.79
N ASN A 81 -11.72 -10.98 6.09
CA ASN A 81 -12.57 -11.95 6.76
C ASN A 81 -14.05 -11.54 6.72
N MET A 82 -14.34 -10.27 6.99
CA MET A 82 -15.71 -9.74 6.89
C MET A 82 -16.29 -9.94 5.48
N ILE A 83 -15.52 -9.67 4.43
CA ILE A 83 -15.97 -9.89 3.06
C ILE A 83 -16.18 -11.38 2.80
N ARG A 84 -15.30 -12.26 3.27
CA ARG A 84 -15.46 -13.71 3.13
C ARG A 84 -16.74 -14.23 3.79
N GLU A 85 -17.16 -13.68 4.92
CA GLU A 85 -18.42 -14.04 5.56
C GLU A 85 -19.64 -13.62 4.72
N LEU A 86 -19.57 -12.47 4.05
CA LEU A 86 -20.64 -11.98 3.19
C LEU A 86 -20.74 -12.75 1.86
N ILE A 87 -19.59 -13.16 1.31
CA ILE A 87 -19.49 -13.85 0.02
C ILE A 87 -18.50 -15.04 0.13
N PRO A 88 -18.93 -16.15 0.78
CA PRO A 88 -18.04 -17.27 1.11
C PRO A 88 -17.48 -17.98 -0.14
N ASN A 89 -18.26 -18.00 -1.22
CA ASN A 89 -17.99 -18.77 -2.43
C ASN A 89 -17.16 -18.02 -3.49
N ILE A 90 -16.45 -16.93 -3.15
CA ILE A 90 -15.51 -16.32 -4.09
C ILE A 90 -14.44 -17.34 -4.49
N GLN A 91 -14.33 -17.60 -5.79
CA GLN A 91 -13.28 -18.43 -6.38
C GLN A 91 -12.26 -17.61 -7.15
N LYS A 92 -12.66 -16.44 -7.67
CA LYS A 92 -11.80 -15.63 -8.55
C LYS A 92 -11.59 -14.23 -8.00
N LYS A 93 -10.37 -13.68 -8.17
CA LYS A 93 -10.06 -12.27 -7.86
C LYS A 93 -11.00 -11.29 -8.58
N SER A 94 -11.49 -11.64 -9.77
CA SER A 94 -12.46 -10.83 -10.52
C SER A 94 -13.82 -10.70 -9.82
N GLU A 95 -14.28 -11.74 -9.13
CA GLU A 95 -15.55 -11.70 -8.39
C GLU A 95 -15.43 -10.77 -7.18
N LEU A 96 -14.31 -10.86 -6.45
CA LEU A 96 -14.00 -9.96 -5.34
C LEU A 96 -13.89 -8.51 -5.82
N LYS A 97 -13.27 -8.28 -6.98
CA LYS A 97 -13.18 -6.95 -7.58
C LYS A 97 -14.57 -6.36 -7.85
N VAL A 98 -15.44 -7.11 -8.53
CA VAL A 98 -16.82 -6.67 -8.79
C VAL A 98 -17.55 -6.37 -7.50
N PHE A 99 -17.46 -7.24 -6.49
CA PHE A 99 -18.06 -6.98 -5.19
C PHE A 99 -17.57 -5.66 -4.56
N LEU A 100 -16.26 -5.42 -4.54
CA LEU A 100 -15.69 -4.20 -3.96
C LEU A 100 -16.16 -2.94 -4.68
N GLU A 101 -16.27 -3.00 -6.01
CA GLU A 101 -16.72 -1.88 -6.85
C GLU A 101 -18.23 -1.58 -6.70
N THR A 102 -19.05 -2.57 -6.36
CA THR A 102 -20.51 -2.43 -6.35
C THR A 102 -21.16 -2.60 -4.98
N THR A 103 -20.39 -2.83 -3.92
CA THR A 103 -20.97 -3.16 -2.61
C THR A 103 -21.63 -1.96 -1.94
N ASP A 104 -22.88 -2.14 -1.53
CA ASP A 104 -23.60 -1.20 -0.67
C ASP A 104 -23.50 -1.53 0.83
N ASN A 105 -22.73 -2.56 1.19
CA ASN A 105 -22.55 -2.94 2.58
C ASN A 105 -21.87 -1.80 3.35
N LYS A 106 -22.60 -1.22 4.33
CA LYS A 106 -22.14 -0.06 5.10
C LYS A 106 -20.88 -0.35 5.91
N GLU A 107 -20.74 -1.56 6.43
CA GLU A 107 -19.60 -1.96 7.25
C GLU A 107 -18.34 -2.13 6.40
N VAL A 108 -18.46 -2.77 5.24
CA VAL A 108 -17.37 -2.87 4.24
C VAL A 108 -16.90 -1.47 3.82
N ARG A 109 -17.84 -0.58 3.46
CA ARG A 109 -17.51 0.80 3.09
C ARG A 109 -16.86 1.59 4.22
N ALA A 110 -17.34 1.42 5.45
CA ALA A 110 -16.71 2.06 6.62
C ALA A 110 -15.27 1.58 6.83
N LYS A 111 -15.00 0.28 6.69
CA LYS A 111 -13.63 -0.24 6.80
C LYS A 111 -12.71 0.20 5.66
N MET A 112 -13.21 0.28 4.43
CA MET A 112 -12.45 0.87 3.31
C MET A 112 -12.15 2.34 3.56
N TYR A 113 -13.12 3.09 4.10
CA TYR A 113 -12.92 4.48 4.50
C TYR A 113 -11.88 4.63 5.61
N ASP A 114 -11.86 3.74 6.61
CA ASP A 114 -10.81 3.75 7.65
C ASP A 114 -9.42 3.51 7.04
N ILE A 115 -9.29 2.54 6.12
CA ILE A 115 -8.04 2.27 5.40
C ILE A 115 -7.60 3.50 4.61
N LYS A 116 -8.51 4.13 3.86
CA LYS A 116 -8.28 5.35 3.06
C LYS A 116 -7.73 6.51 3.88
N ASN A 117 -8.25 6.72 5.09
CA ASN A 117 -7.83 7.84 5.93
C ASN A 117 -6.54 7.58 6.71
N ILE A 118 -6.03 6.35 6.70
CA ILE A 118 -4.90 5.95 7.53
C ILE A 118 -3.69 5.57 6.68
N VAL A 119 -3.89 4.62 5.77
CA VAL A 119 -2.80 3.91 5.11
C VAL A 119 -1.98 4.83 4.20
N PRO A 120 -2.59 5.69 3.35
CA PRO A 120 -1.83 6.58 2.50
C PRO A 120 -0.91 7.53 3.29
N TYR A 121 -1.40 8.10 4.39
CA TYR A 121 -0.58 9.00 5.22
C TYR A 121 0.56 8.26 5.91
N ARG A 122 0.26 7.08 6.49
CA ARG A 122 1.27 6.27 7.21
C ARG A 122 2.35 5.71 6.29
N PHE A 123 2.05 5.48 5.01
CA PHE A 123 3.05 5.11 4.03
C PHE A 123 3.99 6.27 3.72
N LEU A 124 3.46 7.47 3.40
CA LEU A 124 4.28 8.65 3.13
C LEU A 124 5.12 9.12 4.32
N ARG A 125 4.71 8.80 5.56
CA ARG A 125 5.52 9.07 6.76
C ARG A 125 6.94 8.51 6.65
N GLY A 126 7.16 7.38 5.96
CA GLY A 126 8.49 6.82 5.77
C GLY A 126 9.39 7.64 4.83
N PHE A 127 8.79 8.37 3.90
CA PHE A 127 9.51 9.31 3.02
C PHE A 127 9.81 10.64 3.73
N LEU A 128 8.93 11.04 4.65
CA LEU A 128 8.93 12.37 5.28
C LEU A 128 9.42 12.33 6.74
N GLU A 129 10.09 11.25 7.16
CA GLU A 129 10.41 11.01 8.57
C GLU A 129 11.27 12.14 9.16
N GLU A 130 12.26 12.60 8.42
CA GLU A 130 13.22 13.64 8.82
C GLU A 130 12.49 14.98 9.02
N GLN A 131 11.70 15.42 8.03
CA GLN A 131 10.93 16.64 8.12
C GLN A 131 9.90 16.60 9.25
N LEU A 132 9.27 15.44 9.49
CA LEU A 132 8.31 15.28 10.58
C LEU A 132 8.96 15.33 11.96
N LYS A 133 10.19 14.81 12.10
CA LYS A 133 10.97 14.89 13.35
C LYS A 133 11.38 16.32 13.67
N GLU A 134 11.72 17.10 12.65
CA GLU A 134 12.09 18.51 12.80
C GLU A 134 10.89 19.39 13.16
N LEU A 135 9.78 19.24 12.43
CA LEU A 135 8.60 20.09 12.60
C LEU A 135 7.80 19.77 13.88
N LYS A 136 7.88 18.53 14.39
CA LYS A 136 7.12 18.03 15.55
C LYS A 136 5.64 18.47 15.51
N PRO A 137 4.91 18.18 14.42
CA PRO A 137 3.59 18.76 14.19
C PRO A 137 2.56 18.22 15.19
N LYS A 138 1.62 19.09 15.58
CA LYS A 138 0.45 18.69 16.39
C LYS A 138 -0.52 17.79 15.60
N ASN A 139 -0.62 17.98 14.29
CA ASN A 139 -1.43 17.16 13.40
C ASN A 139 -0.54 16.59 12.28
N VAL A 140 -0.11 15.34 12.47
CA VAL A 140 0.83 14.66 11.58
C VAL A 140 0.26 14.49 10.17
N ASP A 141 -0.99 14.05 10.04
CA ASP A 141 -1.59 13.73 8.72
C ASP A 141 -1.79 14.99 7.88
N LYS A 142 -2.23 16.10 8.49
CA LYS A 142 -2.28 17.40 7.83
C LYS A 142 -0.90 17.86 7.37
N THR A 143 0.13 17.67 8.20
CA THR A 143 1.50 18.01 7.81
C THR A 143 2.01 17.12 6.68
N ILE A 144 1.72 15.82 6.68
CA ILE A 144 2.05 14.91 5.59
C ILE A 144 1.37 15.33 4.28
N LEU A 145 0.09 15.71 4.33
CA LEU A 145 -0.63 16.22 3.17
C LEU A 145 0.12 17.40 2.54
N GLU A 146 0.46 18.40 3.36
CA GLU A 146 1.12 19.62 2.89
C GLU A 146 2.57 19.38 2.42
N LEU A 147 3.33 18.53 3.12
CA LEU A 147 4.68 18.16 2.72
C LEU A 147 4.70 17.35 1.42
N SER A 148 3.76 16.42 1.25
CA SER A 148 3.68 15.59 0.03
C SER A 148 3.51 16.42 -1.23
N LYS A 149 2.75 17.52 -1.16
CA LYS A 149 2.53 18.42 -2.30
C LYS A 149 3.80 19.16 -2.74
N LYS A 150 4.71 19.41 -1.79
CA LYS A 150 5.93 20.21 -1.99
C LYS A 150 7.18 19.36 -2.22
N SER A 151 7.16 18.10 -1.81
CA SER A 151 8.29 17.19 -1.95
C SER A 151 8.27 16.52 -3.33
N ASP A 152 9.43 16.46 -3.98
CA ASP A 152 9.65 15.65 -5.18
C ASP A 152 10.28 14.28 -4.86
N GLU A 153 10.42 13.95 -3.59
CA GLU A 153 11.06 12.72 -3.11
C GLU A 153 10.04 11.66 -2.68
N VAL A 154 8.77 12.02 -2.55
CA VAL A 154 7.67 11.12 -2.18
C VAL A 154 7.17 10.34 -3.39
N LEU A 155 6.76 9.08 -3.20
CA LEU A 155 6.21 8.24 -4.27
C LEU A 155 4.98 8.85 -4.94
N TYR A 156 4.15 9.54 -4.16
CA TYR A 156 2.96 10.23 -4.65
C TYR A 156 2.64 11.46 -3.81
N LYS A 157 1.86 12.36 -4.42
CA LYS A 157 1.33 13.58 -3.82
C LYS A 157 -0.19 13.47 -3.74
N PHE A 158 -0.80 13.99 -2.68
CA PHE A 158 -2.26 14.07 -2.63
C PHE A 158 -2.77 15.22 -3.49
N CYS A 159 -3.63 14.92 -4.46
CA CYS A 159 -4.37 15.93 -5.21
C CYS A 159 -5.51 16.48 -4.36
N ASP A 160 -6.28 15.57 -3.79
CA ASP A 160 -7.43 15.81 -2.94
C ASP A 160 -7.58 14.65 -1.94
N ARG A 161 -8.80 14.41 -1.41
CA ARG A 161 -9.06 13.33 -0.45
C ARG A 161 -9.15 11.94 -1.08
N ASP A 162 -9.42 11.89 -2.37
CA ASP A 162 -9.78 10.67 -3.09
C ASP A 162 -8.73 10.30 -4.13
N ASN A 163 -7.84 11.23 -4.49
CA ASN A 163 -6.88 11.07 -5.58
C ASN A 163 -5.45 11.33 -5.14
N ILE A 164 -4.55 10.48 -5.65
CA ILE A 164 -3.10 10.68 -5.59
C ILE A 164 -2.53 10.92 -6.98
N TYR A 165 -1.47 11.72 -7.04
CA TYR A 165 -0.68 11.97 -8.23
C TYR A 165 0.71 11.36 -8.09
N ILE A 166 1.14 10.61 -9.10
CA ILE A 166 2.50 10.08 -9.21
C ILE A 166 3.21 10.89 -10.28
N ASP A 167 4.33 11.52 -9.92
CA ASP A 167 5.09 12.33 -10.87
C ASP A 167 5.79 11.48 -11.94
N ILE A 168 6.28 12.14 -12.98
CA ILE A 168 6.86 11.50 -14.16
C ILE A 168 8.11 10.66 -13.83
N TYR A 169 8.88 11.01 -12.79
CA TYR A 169 10.09 10.28 -12.43
C TYR A 169 9.72 8.96 -11.77
N TRP A 170 8.85 9.01 -10.76
CA TRP A 170 8.31 7.80 -10.14
C TRP A 170 7.56 6.93 -11.13
N HIS A 171 6.77 7.54 -12.02
CA HIS A 171 6.04 6.85 -13.07
C HIS A 171 6.99 6.07 -14.02
N ARG A 172 8.07 6.72 -14.50
CA ARG A 172 9.10 6.05 -15.32
C ARG A 172 9.78 4.91 -14.58
N TYR A 173 10.11 5.11 -13.31
CA TYR A 173 10.78 4.08 -12.52
C TYR A 173 9.87 2.89 -12.22
N ILE A 174 8.62 3.13 -11.84
CA ILE A 174 7.64 2.06 -11.65
C ILE A 174 7.45 1.32 -12.97
N SER A 175 7.32 2.01 -14.10
CA SER A 175 7.21 1.37 -15.42
C SER A 175 8.41 0.47 -15.71
N TYR A 176 9.63 0.97 -15.50
CA TYR A 176 10.86 0.24 -15.78
C TYR A 176 11.11 -0.93 -14.81
N LYS A 177 10.68 -0.81 -13.55
CA LYS A 177 10.97 -1.78 -12.47
C LYS A 177 9.75 -2.55 -11.97
N LYS A 178 8.60 -2.47 -12.65
CA LYS A 178 7.31 -2.98 -12.17
C LYS A 178 7.38 -4.40 -11.60
N ALA A 179 7.87 -5.35 -12.41
CA ALA A 179 7.98 -6.75 -12.00
C ALA A 179 8.90 -6.92 -10.79
N GLY A 180 10.12 -6.38 -10.85
CA GLY A 180 11.09 -6.48 -9.75
C GLY A 180 10.64 -5.79 -8.46
N LEU A 181 9.86 -4.70 -8.55
CA LEU A 181 9.27 -4.05 -7.38
C LEU A 181 8.18 -4.92 -6.75
N ILE A 182 7.32 -5.55 -7.56
CA ILE A 182 6.31 -6.50 -7.08
C ILE A 182 6.98 -7.67 -6.40
N GLU A 183 7.97 -8.30 -7.04
CA GLU A 183 8.73 -9.43 -6.47
C GLU A 183 9.42 -9.05 -5.16
N TYR A 184 10.06 -7.89 -5.11
CA TYR A 184 10.70 -7.39 -3.90
C TYR A 184 9.69 -7.17 -2.76
N ILE A 185 8.53 -6.57 -3.05
CA ILE A 185 7.49 -6.35 -2.05
C ILE A 185 6.86 -7.68 -1.59
N ASP A 186 6.61 -8.62 -2.50
CA ASP A 186 6.12 -9.95 -2.14
C ASP A 186 7.13 -10.69 -1.24
N ALA A 187 8.42 -10.63 -1.54
CA ALA A 187 9.46 -11.18 -0.67
C ALA A 187 9.47 -10.52 0.73
N LEU A 188 9.20 -9.21 0.82
CA LEU A 188 9.04 -8.53 2.11
C LEU A 188 7.78 -8.97 2.85
N ILE A 189 6.66 -9.16 2.15
CA ILE A 189 5.40 -9.67 2.72
C ILE A 189 5.63 -11.09 3.26
N GLU A 190 6.23 -11.97 2.46
CA GLU A 190 6.54 -13.35 2.86
C GLU A 190 7.49 -13.40 4.05
N LYS A 191 8.58 -12.62 4.03
CA LYS A 191 9.50 -12.52 5.17
C LYS A 191 8.81 -12.01 6.44
N ARG A 192 7.80 -11.15 6.29
CA ARG A 192 7.13 -10.50 7.43
C ARG A 192 6.02 -11.36 8.03
N LEU A 193 5.20 -11.95 7.17
CA LEU A 193 4.00 -12.69 7.56
C LEU A 193 4.27 -14.19 7.64
N GLY A 194 5.23 -14.70 6.88
CA GLY A 194 5.54 -16.12 6.79
C GLY A 194 5.98 -16.68 8.13
N GLN A 195 5.40 -17.80 8.51
CA GLN A 195 5.91 -18.62 9.59
C GLN A 195 6.86 -19.68 9.04
N PRO A 196 7.91 -20.07 9.78
CA PRO A 196 8.57 -21.33 9.49
C PRO A 196 7.52 -22.45 9.60
N LEU A 197 7.35 -23.23 8.54
CA LEU A 197 6.49 -24.41 8.56
C LEU A 197 6.90 -25.29 9.74
N LYS A 198 5.95 -25.63 10.62
CA LYS A 198 6.20 -26.67 11.63
C LYS A 198 6.37 -27.98 10.88
N TYR A 199 7.43 -28.73 11.19
CA TYR A 199 7.79 -29.99 10.54
C TYR A 199 6.61 -30.99 10.42
N GLU A 200 5.70 -30.97 11.39
CA GLU A 200 4.48 -31.79 11.45
C GLU A 200 3.46 -31.52 10.32
N GLU A 201 3.45 -30.31 9.74
CA GLU A 201 2.58 -29.94 8.61
C GLU A 201 3.17 -30.37 7.26
N TYR A 202 4.48 -30.65 7.20
CA TYR A 202 5.16 -31.14 6.00
C TYR A 202 4.83 -32.62 5.70
N ILE A 203 4.49 -33.38 6.73
CA ILE A 203 4.22 -34.83 6.65
C ILE A 203 2.75 -35.13 6.25
N LYS A 204 1.86 -34.13 6.30
CA LYS A 204 0.43 -34.28 5.98
C LYS A 204 0.05 -33.88 4.54
N ARG A 205 1.00 -33.64 3.65
CA ARG A 205 0.80 -33.43 2.21
C ARG A 205 1.24 -34.66 1.45
#